data_AF-A0A2J8VGF4-F1
#
_entry.id   AF-A0A2J8VGF4-F1
#
_cell.length_a   1.000
_cell.length_b   1.000
_cell.length_c   1.000
_cell.angle_alpha   90.00
_cell.angle_beta   90.00
_cell.angle_gamma   90.00
#
_symmetry.space_group_name_H-M   'P 1'
#
loop_
_entity.id
_entity.type
_entity.pdbx_description
1 polymer ?
#
loop_
_entity_poly.entity_id
_entity_poly.type
_entity_poly.pdbx_seq_one_letter_code
_entity_poly.pdbx_strand_id
1 'polypeptide(L)'
;MAEAQSGTGQLQEQKKGLLIAVSASVDKIISHFGAARNLVQKAQLGDSRLSPDVGHLVLTTLCPALHALVADGLKPFRKDLITGQRRSSPWSVVEASVKPGSSTRSLGTLYSQVSRLAPLSSSRSRFHAFILGLLNTKQLELWFSSLQEDAGLLSLLYLPTGFFSLARGGCPSLSTELLLLLQPLSVLTFHLDLLFEHHHHLPLGPPQAPAPPGPPPALQQTMQAMLHFGGRLAQSLRGTSKEAASDPSDSPNLPTPGSWWEQLTQASRVYASGGTEGFPLSRWAPGRHGTAAQEGAQERP
;
A
#
# COMPACT_ATOMS: atom_id res chain seq x y z
N MET A 1 6.83 -35.47 15.73
CA MET A 1 6.12 -35.62 14.43
C MET A 1 4.64 -35.25 14.51
N ALA A 2 3.93 -35.55 15.62
CA ALA A 2 2.50 -35.24 15.76
C ALA A 2 2.16 -33.73 15.81
N GLU A 3 3.00 -32.89 16.43
CA GLU A 3 2.75 -31.44 16.52
C GLU A 3 2.87 -30.71 15.17
N ALA A 4 3.80 -31.14 14.32
CA ALA A 4 3.97 -30.57 12.98
C ALA A 4 2.77 -30.88 12.07
N GLN A 5 2.19 -32.08 12.18
CA GLN A 5 1.00 -32.48 11.44
C GLN A 5 -0.27 -31.74 11.91
N SER A 6 -0.37 -31.47 13.23
CA SER A 6 -1.46 -30.68 13.81
C SER A 6 -1.44 -29.22 13.31
N GLY A 7 -0.26 -28.60 13.28
CA GLY A 7 -0.09 -27.24 12.77
C GLY A 7 -0.38 -27.10 11.27
N THR A 8 0.01 -28.08 10.45
CA THR A 8 -0.31 -28.08 9.01
C THR A 8 -1.81 -28.25 8.75
N GLY A 9 -2.51 -29.06 9.54
CA GLY A 9 -3.95 -29.25 9.42
C GLY A 9 -4.75 -27.98 9.73
N GLN A 10 -4.38 -27.26 10.79
CA GLN A 10 -5.00 -25.97 11.13
C GLN A 10 -4.76 -24.89 10.07
N LEU A 11 -3.53 -24.84 9.52
CA LEU A 11 -3.19 -23.90 8.47
C LEU A 11 -3.99 -24.19 7.18
N GLN A 12 -4.14 -25.46 6.83
CA GLN A 12 -4.96 -25.88 5.70
C GLN A 12 -6.43 -25.48 5.88
N GLU A 13 -7.00 -25.70 7.06
CA GLU A 13 -8.38 -25.27 7.38
C GLU A 13 -8.54 -23.75 7.26
N GLN A 14 -7.55 -22.98 7.72
CA GLN A 14 -7.55 -21.53 7.52
C GLN A 14 -7.56 -21.17 6.02
N LYS A 15 -6.81 -21.90 5.17
CA LYS A 15 -6.78 -21.65 3.72
C LYS A 15 -8.10 -21.99 3.03
N LYS A 16 -8.88 -22.95 3.56
CA LYS A 16 -10.23 -23.26 3.06
C LYS A 16 -11.16 -22.06 3.11
N GLY A 17 -11.02 -21.18 4.10
CA GLY A 17 -11.79 -19.92 4.17
C GLY A 17 -11.67 -19.05 2.92
N LEU A 18 -10.49 -19.02 2.29
CA LEU A 18 -10.27 -18.28 1.04
C LEU A 18 -11.01 -18.95 -0.13
N LEU A 19 -10.99 -20.28 -0.19
CA LEU A 19 -11.70 -21.05 -1.22
C LEU A 19 -13.21 -20.96 -1.08
N ILE A 20 -13.73 -20.90 0.15
CA ILE A 20 -15.15 -20.66 0.41
C ILE A 20 -15.58 -19.30 -0.16
N ALA A 21 -14.77 -18.25 0.01
CA ALA A 21 -15.08 -16.95 -0.57
C ALA A 21 -15.08 -16.97 -2.11
N VAL A 22 -14.17 -17.73 -2.73
CA VAL A 22 -14.14 -17.93 -4.19
C VAL A 22 -15.38 -18.72 -4.64
N SER A 23 -15.70 -19.85 -3.98
CA SER A 23 -16.88 -20.66 -4.27
C SER A 23 -18.15 -19.83 -4.21
N ALA A 24 -18.37 -19.12 -3.10
CA ALA A 24 -19.56 -18.28 -2.93
C ALA A 24 -19.67 -17.16 -3.98
N SER A 25 -18.54 -16.69 -4.51
CA SER A 25 -18.52 -15.71 -5.60
C SER A 25 -18.88 -16.36 -6.94
N VAL A 26 -18.33 -17.54 -7.23
CA VAL A 26 -18.65 -18.34 -8.42
C VAL A 26 -20.13 -18.70 -8.44
N ASP A 27 -20.69 -19.16 -7.31
CA ASP A 27 -22.10 -19.54 -7.19
C ASP A 27 -23.03 -18.38 -7.54
N LYS A 28 -22.72 -17.17 -7.06
CA LYS A 28 -23.49 -15.96 -7.39
C LYS A 28 -23.40 -15.63 -8.88
N ILE A 29 -22.22 -15.76 -9.49
CA ILE A 29 -22.05 -15.55 -10.94
C ILE A 29 -22.85 -16.58 -11.72
N ILE A 30 -22.78 -17.87 -11.36
CA ILE A 30 -23.55 -18.92 -12.02
C ILE A 30 -25.05 -18.68 -11.88
N SER A 31 -25.50 -18.23 -10.70
CA SER A 31 -26.89 -17.85 -10.45
C SER A 31 -27.35 -16.70 -11.37
N HIS A 32 -26.52 -15.65 -11.55
CA HIS A 32 -26.80 -14.55 -12.47
C HIS A 32 -27.01 -15.04 -13.91
N PHE A 33 -26.10 -15.88 -14.42
CA PHE A 33 -26.25 -16.46 -15.76
C PHE A 33 -27.39 -17.48 -15.85
N GLY A 34 -27.84 -18.03 -14.72
CA GLY A 34 -28.98 -18.95 -14.61
C GLY A 34 -30.32 -18.31 -15.00
N ALA A 35 -30.43 -16.98 -14.96
CA ALA A 35 -31.63 -16.26 -15.40
C ALA A 35 -31.93 -16.42 -16.90
N ALA A 36 -30.91 -16.72 -17.72
CA ALA A 36 -31.04 -16.92 -19.16
C ALA A 36 -31.14 -18.39 -19.56
N ARG A 37 -32.00 -18.69 -20.55
CA ARG A 37 -32.29 -20.06 -21.00
C ARG A 37 -31.50 -20.50 -22.24
N ASN A 38 -30.93 -19.56 -22.99
CA ASN A 38 -30.16 -19.86 -24.20
C ASN A 38 -28.79 -19.17 -24.20
N LEU A 39 -27.90 -19.61 -25.09
CA LEU A 39 -26.50 -19.14 -25.14
C LEU A 39 -26.39 -17.65 -25.49
N VAL A 40 -27.27 -17.14 -26.35
CA VAL A 40 -27.25 -15.73 -26.77
C VAL A 40 -27.62 -14.82 -25.60
N GLN A 41 -28.69 -15.15 -24.88
CA GLN A 41 -29.10 -14.42 -23.68
C GLN A 41 -28.03 -14.50 -22.58
N LYS A 42 -27.39 -15.67 -22.41
CA LYS A 42 -26.26 -15.80 -21.47
C LYS A 42 -25.08 -14.91 -21.86
N ALA A 43 -24.76 -14.82 -23.15
CA ALA A 43 -23.72 -13.91 -23.63
C ALA A 43 -24.07 -12.44 -23.38
N GLN A 44 -25.34 -12.05 -23.57
CA GLN A 44 -25.83 -10.70 -23.24
C GLN A 44 -25.74 -10.41 -21.74
N LEU A 45 -26.09 -11.37 -20.87
CA LEU A 45 -25.92 -11.24 -19.42
C LEU A 45 -24.46 -11.16 -18.99
N GLY A 46 -23.53 -11.66 -19.81
CA GLY A 46 -22.09 -11.57 -19.59
C GLY A 46 -21.44 -10.30 -20.14
N ASP A 47 -22.18 -9.48 -20.88
CA ASP A 47 -21.70 -8.19 -21.40
C ASP A 47 -22.01 -7.07 -20.43
N SER A 48 -20.98 -6.50 -19.82
CA SER A 48 -21.08 -5.41 -18.83
C SER A 48 -21.73 -4.13 -19.37
N ARG A 49 -21.76 -3.93 -20.69
CA ARG A 49 -22.43 -2.77 -21.32
C ARG A 49 -23.94 -2.98 -21.45
N LEU A 50 -24.37 -4.25 -21.56
CA LEU A 50 -25.78 -4.62 -21.66
C LEU A 50 -26.38 -4.95 -20.30
N SER A 51 -25.61 -5.62 -19.44
CA SER A 51 -25.97 -5.99 -18.07
C SER A 51 -24.85 -5.54 -17.13
N PRO A 52 -24.87 -4.31 -16.59
CA PRO A 52 -23.84 -3.82 -15.68
C PRO A 52 -23.76 -4.63 -14.38
N ASP A 53 -24.85 -5.34 -14.02
CA ASP A 53 -24.92 -6.21 -12.84
C ASP A 53 -23.81 -7.27 -12.83
N VAL A 54 -23.42 -7.83 -13.99
CA VAL A 54 -22.32 -8.80 -14.04
C VAL A 54 -20.98 -8.17 -13.68
N GLY A 55 -20.75 -6.92 -14.10
CA GLY A 55 -19.54 -6.17 -13.77
C GLY A 55 -19.48 -5.86 -12.28
N HIS A 56 -20.59 -5.38 -11.70
CA HIS A 56 -20.72 -5.16 -10.26
C HIS A 56 -20.53 -6.44 -9.46
N LEU A 57 -21.16 -7.53 -9.89
CA LEU A 57 -21.07 -8.81 -9.22
C LEU A 57 -19.63 -9.32 -9.17
N VAL A 58 -18.92 -9.31 -10.30
CA VAL A 58 -17.51 -9.74 -10.36
C VAL A 58 -16.63 -8.84 -9.49
N LEU A 59 -16.79 -7.51 -9.57
CA LEU A 59 -15.96 -6.55 -8.82
C LEU A 59 -16.21 -6.56 -7.31
N THR A 60 -17.41 -6.92 -6.86
CA THR A 60 -17.77 -6.91 -5.42
C THR A 60 -17.62 -8.28 -4.76
N THR A 61 -17.53 -9.36 -5.54
CA THR A 61 -17.43 -10.73 -5.00
C THR A 61 -16.11 -11.40 -5.40
N LEU A 62 -15.98 -11.78 -6.68
CA LEU A 62 -14.88 -12.58 -7.18
C LEU A 62 -13.54 -11.84 -7.12
N CYS A 63 -13.48 -10.59 -7.57
CA CYS A 63 -12.25 -9.80 -7.56
C CYS A 63 -11.65 -9.65 -6.14
N PRO A 64 -12.41 -9.26 -5.10
CA PRO A 64 -11.93 -9.26 -3.72
C PRO A 64 -11.51 -10.63 -3.21
N ALA A 65 -12.26 -11.69 -3.51
CA ALA A 65 -11.92 -13.06 -3.09
C ALA A 65 -10.58 -13.52 -3.68
N LEU A 66 -10.40 -13.33 -4.99
CA LEU A 66 -9.14 -13.66 -5.68
C LEU A 66 -8.00 -12.73 -5.25
N HIS A 67 -8.27 -11.45 -4.96
CA HIS A 67 -7.26 -10.56 -4.41
C HIS A 67 -6.79 -11.05 -3.03
N ALA A 68 -7.70 -11.47 -2.15
CA ALA A 68 -7.36 -12.01 -0.84
C ALA A 68 -6.56 -13.32 -0.96
N LEU A 69 -6.98 -14.21 -1.87
CA LEU A 69 -6.28 -15.45 -2.18
C LEU A 69 -4.84 -15.20 -2.64
N VAL A 70 -4.65 -14.26 -3.58
CA VAL A 70 -3.31 -13.89 -4.09
C VAL A 70 -2.51 -13.12 -3.05
N ALA A 71 -3.15 -12.32 -2.20
CA ALA A 71 -2.49 -11.63 -1.09
C ALA A 71 -2.06 -12.55 0.06
N ASP A 72 -2.58 -13.78 0.14
CA ASP A 72 -2.30 -14.66 1.25
C ASP A 72 -0.84 -15.13 1.26
N GLY A 73 -0.13 -14.75 2.33
CA GLY A 73 1.30 -15.04 2.50
C GLY A 73 2.22 -14.29 1.55
N LEU A 74 1.74 -13.25 0.85
CA LEU A 74 2.60 -12.37 0.06
C LEU A 74 3.58 -11.64 1.00
N LYS A 75 4.88 -11.65 0.69
CA LYS A 75 5.86 -10.88 1.44
C LYS A 75 5.54 -9.39 1.33
N PRO A 76 5.58 -8.61 2.43
CA PRO A 76 5.12 -7.23 2.42
C PRO A 76 5.95 -6.32 1.50
N PHE A 77 7.22 -6.66 1.27
CA PHE A 77 8.13 -5.92 0.42
C PHE A 77 8.89 -6.84 -0.53
N ARG A 78 9.16 -6.33 -1.74
CA ARG A 78 10.08 -6.93 -2.72
C ARG A 78 11.26 -6.00 -2.95
N LYS A 79 12.42 -6.56 -3.32
CA LYS A 79 13.59 -5.78 -3.72
C LYS A 79 13.30 -5.07 -5.04
N ASP A 80 13.61 -3.78 -5.10
CA ASP A 80 13.46 -2.92 -6.27
C ASP A 80 14.80 -2.21 -6.50
N LEU A 81 15.31 -2.21 -7.74
CA LEU A 81 16.62 -1.62 -8.06
C LEU A 81 16.60 -0.10 -7.97
N ILE A 82 15.43 0.53 -8.12
CA ILE A 82 15.30 2.00 -8.15
C ILE A 82 15.07 2.53 -6.73
N THR A 83 14.11 1.93 -6.02
CA THR A 83 13.69 2.40 -4.69
C THR A 83 14.28 1.59 -3.53
N GLY A 84 15.11 0.59 -3.82
CA GLY A 84 15.62 -0.40 -2.86
C GLY A 84 14.58 -1.46 -2.50
N GLN A 85 13.39 -1.03 -2.06
CA GLN A 85 12.24 -1.88 -1.78
C GLN A 85 10.94 -1.25 -2.26
N ARG A 86 9.96 -2.10 -2.62
CA ARG A 86 8.59 -1.70 -2.98
C ARG A 86 7.60 -2.58 -2.25
N ARG A 87 6.46 -2.02 -1.83
CA ARG A 87 5.35 -2.81 -1.29
C ARG A 87 4.86 -3.82 -2.33
N SER A 88 4.76 -5.07 -1.92
CA SER A 88 4.18 -6.11 -2.76
C SER A 88 2.66 -6.01 -2.75
N SER A 89 2.06 -6.44 -3.85
CA SER A 89 0.61 -6.53 -4.02
C SER A 89 0.28 -7.65 -4.99
N PRO A 90 -0.98 -8.08 -5.11
CA PRO A 90 -1.38 -9.01 -6.17
C PRO A 90 -0.99 -8.55 -7.57
N TRP A 91 -1.00 -7.24 -7.84
CA TRP A 91 -0.47 -6.70 -9.11
C TRP A 91 1.02 -7.00 -9.33
N SER A 92 1.82 -6.97 -8.26
CA SER A 92 3.24 -7.33 -8.32
C SER A 92 3.46 -8.80 -8.69
N VAL A 93 2.52 -9.68 -8.34
CA VAL A 93 2.51 -11.10 -8.72
C VAL A 93 2.15 -11.22 -10.20
N VAL A 94 1.16 -10.47 -10.67
CA VAL A 94 0.82 -10.38 -12.10
C VAL A 94 2.07 -9.97 -12.89
N GLU A 95 2.71 -8.85 -12.56
CA GLU A 95 3.95 -8.37 -13.20
C GLU A 95 5.04 -9.45 -13.28
N ALA A 96 5.24 -10.22 -12.20
CA ALA A 96 6.25 -11.27 -12.14
C ALA A 96 5.87 -12.54 -12.91
N SER A 97 4.57 -12.78 -13.17
CA SER A 97 4.06 -13.98 -13.85
C SER A 97 4.12 -13.89 -15.37
N VAL A 98 4.15 -12.68 -15.94
CA VAL A 98 4.19 -12.40 -17.39
C VAL A 98 5.60 -12.11 -17.91
N LYS A 99 6.62 -12.75 -17.30
CA LYS A 99 8.02 -12.57 -17.72
C LYS A 99 8.19 -12.86 -19.23
N PRO A 100 8.98 -12.05 -19.95
CA PRO A 100 9.30 -12.30 -21.35
C PRO A 100 9.90 -13.71 -21.51
N GLY A 101 9.23 -14.55 -22.30
CA GLY A 101 9.74 -15.89 -22.67
C GLY A 101 9.12 -17.10 -21.96
N SER A 102 8.33 -16.94 -20.89
CA SER A 102 7.64 -18.07 -20.23
C SER A 102 6.11 -17.97 -20.19
N SER A 103 5.55 -16.78 -20.36
CA SER A 103 4.08 -16.59 -20.36
C SER A 103 3.47 -16.80 -21.74
N THR A 104 2.23 -17.28 -21.79
CA THR A 104 1.46 -17.32 -23.04
C THR A 104 1.36 -15.92 -23.65
N ARG A 105 1.45 -15.83 -24.99
CA ARG A 105 1.39 -14.55 -25.73
C ARG A 105 0.13 -13.73 -25.38
N SER A 106 -0.97 -14.42 -25.12
CA SER A 106 -2.25 -13.85 -24.71
C SER A 106 -2.20 -13.19 -23.32
N LEU A 107 -1.59 -13.83 -22.32
CA LEU A 107 -1.41 -13.24 -20.99
C LEU A 107 -0.52 -11.99 -21.03
N GLY A 108 0.58 -12.04 -21.78
CA GLY A 108 1.46 -10.88 -21.97
C GLY A 108 0.74 -9.70 -22.66
N THR A 109 -0.13 -10.00 -23.64
CA THR A 109 -0.95 -8.98 -24.31
C THR A 109 -1.93 -8.33 -23.33
N LEU A 110 -2.65 -9.13 -22.53
CA LEU A 110 -3.59 -8.63 -21.53
C LEU A 110 -2.88 -7.77 -20.48
N TYR A 111 -1.76 -8.23 -19.94
CA TYR A 111 -0.95 -7.44 -18.99
C TYR A 111 -0.54 -6.09 -19.60
N SER A 112 -0.05 -6.10 -20.84
CA SER A 112 0.38 -4.90 -21.54
C SER A 112 -0.79 -3.93 -21.77
N GLN A 113 -1.97 -4.45 -22.10
CA GLN A 113 -3.19 -3.63 -22.21
C GLN A 113 -3.53 -2.96 -20.88
N VAL A 114 -3.67 -3.73 -19.79
CA VAL A 114 -4.04 -3.21 -18.46
C VAL A 114 -3.00 -2.22 -17.94
N SER A 115 -1.71 -2.49 -18.14
CA SER A 115 -0.61 -1.62 -17.67
C SER A 115 -0.59 -0.24 -18.34
N ARG A 116 -1.15 -0.12 -19.55
CA ARG A 116 -1.23 1.15 -20.30
C ARG A 116 -2.51 1.94 -20.02
N LEU A 117 -3.45 1.39 -19.25
CA LEU A 117 -4.68 2.08 -18.91
C LEU A 117 -4.39 3.19 -17.89
N ALA A 118 -4.18 4.41 -18.40
CA ALA A 118 -3.88 5.60 -17.61
C ALA A 118 -4.86 5.87 -16.44
N PRO A 119 -6.18 5.59 -16.55
CA PRO A 119 -7.10 5.80 -15.43
C PRO A 119 -6.85 4.90 -14.21
N LEU A 120 -6.14 3.77 -14.37
CA LEU A 120 -5.94 2.80 -13.29
C LEU A 120 -4.70 3.12 -12.44
N SER A 121 -4.86 4.06 -11.49
CA SER A 121 -3.77 4.50 -10.61
C SER A 121 -3.37 3.45 -9.57
N SER A 122 -4.34 2.74 -9.00
CA SER A 122 -4.12 1.76 -7.92
C SER A 122 -3.70 0.38 -8.42
N SER A 123 -2.77 -0.27 -7.70
CA SER A 123 -2.43 -1.68 -7.91
C SER A 123 -3.65 -2.60 -7.75
N ARG A 124 -4.58 -2.25 -6.86
CA ARG A 124 -5.82 -3.03 -6.66
C ARG A 124 -6.70 -2.99 -7.91
N SER A 125 -6.99 -1.79 -8.43
CA SER A 125 -7.85 -1.63 -9.60
C SER A 125 -7.21 -2.22 -10.86
N ARG A 126 -5.87 -2.13 -11.00
CA ARG A 126 -5.13 -2.85 -12.06
C ARG A 126 -5.26 -4.37 -11.94
N PHE A 127 -5.16 -4.90 -10.72
CA PHE A 127 -5.39 -6.31 -10.47
C PHE A 127 -6.82 -6.73 -10.81
N HIS A 128 -7.84 -5.96 -10.40
CA HIS A 128 -9.23 -6.24 -10.76
C HIS A 128 -9.44 -6.22 -12.27
N ALA A 129 -8.96 -5.20 -12.97
CA ALA A 129 -9.03 -5.11 -14.43
C ALA A 129 -8.36 -6.32 -15.11
N PHE A 130 -7.25 -6.81 -14.56
CA PHE A 130 -6.62 -8.03 -15.06
C PHE A 130 -7.51 -9.27 -14.88
N ILE A 131 -8.18 -9.42 -13.73
CA ILE A 131 -9.17 -10.49 -13.51
C ILE A 131 -10.32 -10.41 -14.51
N LEU A 132 -10.88 -9.21 -14.75
CA LEU A 132 -11.92 -9.00 -15.77
C LEU A 132 -11.44 -9.47 -17.16
N GLY A 133 -10.20 -9.14 -17.53
CA GLY A 133 -9.61 -9.59 -18.79
C GLY A 133 -9.34 -11.09 -18.86
N LEU A 134 -8.98 -11.73 -17.75
CA LEU A 134 -8.84 -13.19 -17.68
C LEU A 134 -10.17 -13.90 -17.87
N LEU A 135 -11.27 -13.34 -17.36
CA LEU A 135 -12.62 -13.85 -17.60
C LEU A 135 -13.02 -13.71 -19.07
N ASN A 136 -12.79 -12.53 -19.67
CA ASN A 136 -13.07 -12.27 -21.09
C ASN A 136 -12.32 -13.24 -22.02
N THR A 137 -11.09 -13.59 -21.64
CA THR A 137 -10.23 -14.49 -22.43
C THR A 137 -10.29 -15.95 -21.99
N LYS A 138 -11.05 -16.27 -20.93
CA LYS A 138 -11.17 -17.62 -20.33
C LYS A 138 -9.83 -18.22 -19.88
N GLN A 139 -8.93 -17.39 -19.37
CA GLN A 139 -7.56 -17.79 -18.98
C GLN A 139 -7.33 -17.77 -17.46
N LEU A 140 -8.38 -17.66 -16.66
CA LEU A 140 -8.25 -17.53 -15.21
C LEU A 140 -7.56 -18.76 -14.59
N GLU A 141 -8.01 -19.96 -14.94
CA GLU A 141 -7.43 -21.24 -14.49
C GLU A 141 -5.98 -21.40 -14.96
N LEU A 142 -5.72 -21.09 -16.25
CA LEU A 142 -4.38 -21.16 -16.83
C LEU A 142 -3.39 -20.25 -16.10
N TRP A 143 -3.81 -19.04 -15.74
CA TRP A 143 -2.97 -18.11 -15.00
C TRP A 143 -2.63 -18.65 -13.60
N PHE A 144 -3.63 -19.17 -12.85
CA PHE A 144 -3.37 -19.77 -11.54
C PHE A 144 -2.48 -21.02 -11.61
N SER A 145 -2.67 -21.88 -12.60
CA SER A 145 -1.80 -23.03 -12.84
C SER A 145 -0.36 -22.58 -13.11
N SER A 146 -0.18 -21.57 -13.97
CA SER A 146 1.15 -21.02 -14.28
C SER A 146 1.87 -20.45 -13.05
N LEU A 147 1.13 -19.78 -12.16
CA LEU A 147 1.68 -19.27 -10.90
C LEU A 147 2.18 -20.39 -9.98
N GLN A 148 1.46 -21.51 -9.94
CA GLN A 148 1.82 -22.63 -9.09
C GLN A 148 3.03 -23.39 -9.62
N GLU A 149 3.22 -23.42 -10.94
CA GLU A 149 4.36 -24.06 -11.60
C GLU A 149 5.67 -23.26 -11.50
N ASP A 150 5.62 -21.93 -11.30
CA ASP A 150 6.83 -21.10 -11.13
C ASP A 150 7.34 -21.10 -9.67
N ALA A 151 8.11 -22.13 -9.31
CA ALA A 151 8.75 -22.25 -7.98
C ALA A 151 9.63 -21.03 -7.63
N GLY A 152 10.28 -20.44 -8.63
CA GLY A 152 11.16 -19.29 -8.45
C GLY A 152 10.37 -18.05 -8.04
N LEU A 153 9.24 -17.79 -8.70
CA LEU A 153 8.30 -16.72 -8.35
C LEU A 153 7.73 -16.94 -6.95
N LEU A 154 7.26 -18.14 -6.64
CA LEU A 154 6.67 -18.45 -5.33
C LEU A 154 7.68 -18.23 -4.20
N SER A 155 8.90 -18.77 -4.35
CA SER A 155 9.97 -18.57 -3.35
C SER A 155 10.36 -17.10 -3.20
N LEU A 156 10.35 -16.34 -4.31
CA LEU A 156 10.68 -14.92 -4.31
C LEU A 156 9.61 -14.08 -3.59
N LEU A 157 8.33 -14.29 -3.91
CA LEU A 157 7.24 -13.39 -3.51
C LEU A 157 6.44 -13.85 -2.29
N TYR A 158 6.39 -15.15 -1.98
CA TYR A 158 5.53 -15.69 -0.93
C TYR A 158 6.31 -16.25 0.25
N LEU A 159 5.67 -16.23 1.42
CA LEU A 159 6.05 -16.97 2.60
C LEU A 159 5.68 -18.45 2.42
N PRO A 160 6.41 -19.40 3.02
CA PRO A 160 6.10 -20.83 2.94
C PRO A 160 4.68 -21.20 3.41
N THR A 161 4.08 -20.37 4.26
CA THR A 161 2.72 -20.51 4.80
C THR A 161 1.63 -19.85 3.94
N GLY A 162 2.00 -19.23 2.82
CA GLY A 162 1.05 -18.65 1.86
C GLY A 162 0.34 -19.70 1.04
N PHE A 163 -0.87 -19.36 0.57
CA PHE A 163 -1.77 -20.27 -0.13
C PHE A 163 -1.06 -21.00 -1.28
N PHE A 164 -0.43 -20.27 -2.21
CA PHE A 164 0.23 -20.86 -3.37
C PHE A 164 1.49 -21.66 -3.02
N SER A 165 2.23 -21.27 -1.97
CA SER A 165 3.38 -22.04 -1.49
C SER A 165 2.96 -23.38 -0.88
N LEU A 166 1.88 -23.38 -0.09
CA LEU A 166 1.31 -24.62 0.45
C LEU A 166 0.70 -25.48 -0.64
N ALA A 167 -0.04 -24.89 -1.58
CA ALA A 167 -0.69 -25.60 -2.68
C ALA A 167 0.30 -26.34 -3.59
N ARG A 168 1.58 -25.95 -3.63
CA ARG A 168 2.59 -26.65 -4.43
C ARG A 168 3.19 -27.89 -3.74
N GLY A 169 3.44 -27.82 -2.44
CA GLY A 169 4.22 -28.87 -1.75
C GLY A 169 3.63 -29.40 -0.45
N GLY A 170 2.90 -28.57 0.31
CA GLY A 170 2.32 -28.96 1.59
C GLY A 170 0.93 -29.60 1.46
N CYS A 171 0.10 -29.07 0.58
CA CYS A 171 -1.28 -29.51 0.38
C CYS A 171 -1.75 -29.29 -1.07
N PRO A 172 -1.39 -30.19 -2.00
CA PRO A 172 -1.75 -30.05 -3.42
C PRO A 172 -3.27 -30.02 -3.67
N SER A 173 -4.07 -30.56 -2.74
CA SER A 173 -5.53 -30.51 -2.83
C SER A 173 -6.10 -29.09 -2.91
N LEU A 174 -5.44 -28.10 -2.30
CA LEU A 174 -5.87 -26.70 -2.35
C LEU A 174 -5.80 -26.13 -3.77
N SER A 175 -4.79 -26.54 -4.55
CA SER A 175 -4.69 -26.17 -5.96
C SER A 175 -5.84 -26.78 -6.76
N THR A 176 -6.01 -28.10 -6.64
CA THR A 176 -7.03 -28.83 -7.39
C THR A 176 -8.42 -28.27 -7.09
N GLU A 177 -8.72 -28.00 -5.82
CA GLU A 177 -10.00 -27.43 -5.41
C GLU A 177 -10.22 -26.02 -5.97
N LEU A 178 -9.20 -25.15 -5.93
CA LEU A 178 -9.29 -23.82 -6.57
C LEU A 178 -9.63 -23.94 -8.06
N LEU A 179 -8.94 -24.81 -8.79
CA LEU A 179 -9.17 -24.97 -10.23
C LEU A 179 -10.57 -25.51 -10.52
N LEU A 180 -11.01 -26.52 -9.75
CA LEU A 180 -12.37 -27.07 -9.87
C LEU A 180 -13.46 -26.03 -9.56
N LEU A 181 -13.23 -25.16 -8.57
CA LEU A 181 -14.15 -24.06 -8.25
C LEU A 181 -14.24 -23.02 -9.37
N LEU A 182 -13.15 -22.79 -10.10
CA LEU A 182 -13.11 -21.80 -11.19
C LEU A 182 -13.62 -22.36 -12.52
N GLN A 183 -13.57 -23.68 -12.71
CA GLN A 183 -13.96 -24.38 -13.93
C GLN A 183 -15.33 -23.96 -14.49
N PRO A 184 -16.40 -23.76 -13.69
CA PRO A 184 -17.70 -23.31 -14.21
C PRO A 184 -17.66 -21.95 -14.92
N LEU A 185 -16.68 -21.09 -14.61
CA LEU A 185 -16.56 -19.78 -15.26
C LEU A 185 -16.04 -19.91 -16.70
N SER A 186 -15.34 -21.00 -17.05
CA SER A 186 -14.79 -21.21 -18.40
C SER A 186 -15.87 -21.40 -19.47
N VAL A 187 -17.03 -21.97 -19.10
CA VAL A 187 -18.14 -22.20 -20.03
C VAL A 187 -18.99 -20.95 -20.27
N LEU A 188 -18.90 -19.96 -19.38
CA LEU A 188 -19.59 -18.68 -19.53
C LEU A 188 -18.86 -17.78 -20.54
N THR A 189 -19.60 -16.88 -21.17
CA THR A 189 -19.03 -15.88 -22.09
C THR A 189 -19.11 -14.53 -21.44
N PHE A 190 -17.95 -13.94 -21.18
CA PHE A 190 -17.81 -12.63 -20.56
C PHE A 190 -17.37 -11.58 -21.58
N HIS A 191 -17.97 -10.39 -21.50
CA HIS A 191 -17.54 -9.19 -22.18
C HIS A 191 -17.54 -8.01 -21.19
N LEU A 192 -16.53 -8.02 -20.32
CA LEU A 192 -16.36 -7.08 -19.22
C LEU A 192 -15.46 -5.92 -19.65
N ASP A 193 -15.93 -4.70 -19.46
CA ASP A 193 -15.09 -3.51 -19.65
C ASP A 193 -13.97 -3.49 -18.60
N LEU A 194 -12.71 -3.42 -19.04
CA LEU A 194 -11.55 -3.39 -18.14
C LEU A 194 -11.51 -2.12 -17.28
N LEU A 195 -12.17 -1.05 -17.73
CA LEU A 195 -12.31 0.22 -17.02
C LEU A 195 -13.64 0.30 -16.24
N PHE A 196 -14.40 -0.79 -16.14
CA PHE A 196 -15.70 -0.79 -15.48
C PHE A 196 -15.67 -0.23 -14.06
N GLU A 197 -14.65 -0.58 -13.26
CA GLU A 197 -14.46 -0.05 -11.90
C GLU A 197 -14.33 1.48 -11.88
N HIS A 198 -13.63 2.05 -12.86
CA HIS A 198 -13.43 3.48 -12.99
C HIS A 198 -14.73 4.18 -13.44
N HIS A 199 -15.43 3.62 -14.42
CA HIS A 199 -16.67 4.20 -14.95
C HIS A 199 -17.81 4.21 -13.92
N HIS A 200 -17.86 3.21 -13.04
CA HIS A 200 -18.97 3.04 -12.10
C HIS A 200 -18.69 3.48 -10.66
N HIS A 201 -17.56 4.18 -10.39
CA HIS A 201 -17.22 4.80 -9.10
C HIS A 201 -17.65 3.96 -7.88
N LEU A 202 -17.30 2.68 -7.85
CA LEU A 202 -17.70 1.81 -6.75
C LEU A 202 -16.99 2.26 -5.46
N PRO A 203 -17.71 2.70 -4.41
CA PRO A 203 -17.11 3.09 -3.15
C PRO A 203 -16.71 1.83 -2.37
N LEU A 204 -15.63 1.18 -2.77
CA LEU A 204 -15.10 -0.03 -2.12
C LEU A 204 -13.99 0.29 -1.10
N GLY A 205 -13.93 1.52 -0.58
CA GLY A 205 -13.08 1.92 0.54
C GLY A 205 -13.91 2.53 1.67
N PRO A 206 -13.44 2.47 2.93
CA PRO A 206 -14.06 3.25 4.01
C PRO A 206 -14.16 4.71 3.55
N PRO A 207 -15.27 5.42 3.84
CA PRO A 207 -15.50 6.76 3.33
C PRO A 207 -14.28 7.61 3.64
N GLN A 208 -13.61 8.06 2.59
CA GLN A 208 -12.53 9.02 2.73
C GLN A 208 -13.19 10.25 3.37
N ALA A 209 -12.81 10.54 4.61
CA ALA A 209 -13.35 11.69 5.32
C ALA A 209 -13.24 12.92 4.41
N PRO A 210 -14.29 13.76 4.32
CA PRO A 210 -14.20 14.99 3.55
C PRO A 210 -12.92 15.71 3.97
N ALA A 211 -12.19 16.26 2.98
CA ALA A 211 -10.94 16.96 3.22
C ALA A 211 -11.10 17.87 4.45
N PRO A 212 -10.18 17.84 5.43
CA PRO A 212 -10.30 18.69 6.59
C PRO A 212 -10.45 20.13 6.10
N PRO A 213 -11.36 20.93 6.69
CA PRO A 213 -11.45 22.34 6.36
C PRO A 213 -10.05 22.93 6.48
N GLY A 214 -9.69 23.79 5.52
CA GLY A 214 -8.37 24.40 5.45
C GLY A 214 -7.92 24.96 6.82
N PRO A 215 -6.60 25.10 7.03
CA PRO A 215 -6.04 25.48 8.32
C PRO A 215 -6.77 26.72 8.88
N PRO A 216 -7.09 26.75 10.19
CA PRO A 216 -7.87 27.82 10.79
C PRO A 216 -7.22 29.18 10.47
N PRO A 217 -8.02 30.25 10.34
CA PRO A 217 -7.52 31.56 9.90
C PRO A 217 -6.35 32.07 10.76
N ALA A 218 -6.27 31.68 12.03
CA ALA A 218 -5.14 31.99 12.90
C ALA A 218 -3.79 31.42 12.40
N LEU A 219 -3.79 30.23 11.82
CA LEU A 219 -2.59 29.59 11.28
C LEU A 219 -2.18 30.21 9.94
N GLN A 220 -3.15 30.59 9.11
CA GLN A 220 -2.89 31.38 7.90
C GLN A 220 -2.32 32.75 8.22
N GLN A 221 -2.84 33.44 9.24
CA GLN A 221 -2.31 34.71 9.71
C GLN A 221 -0.88 34.58 10.23
N THR A 222 -0.57 33.49 10.95
CA THR A 222 0.79 33.22 11.43
C THR A 222 1.75 32.98 10.28
N MET A 223 1.35 32.20 9.26
CA MET A 223 2.18 31.98 8.08
C MET A 223 2.37 33.27 7.27
N GLN A 224 1.33 34.09 7.10
CA GLN A 224 1.44 35.38 6.44
C GLN A 224 2.34 36.35 7.23
N ALA A 225 2.27 36.34 8.56
CA ALA A 225 3.16 37.13 9.42
C ALA A 225 4.62 36.69 9.28
N MET A 226 4.90 35.37 9.24
CA MET A 226 6.26 34.86 9.00
C MET A 226 6.78 35.23 7.61
N LEU A 227 5.94 35.14 6.57
CA LEU A 227 6.31 35.53 5.20
C LEU A 227 6.55 37.04 5.10
N HIS A 228 5.73 37.86 5.76
CA HIS A 228 5.92 39.31 5.82
C HIS A 228 7.19 39.67 6.60
N PHE A 229 7.50 38.94 7.68
CA PHE A 229 8.73 39.13 8.44
C PHE A 229 9.97 38.78 7.59
N GLY A 230 9.92 37.69 6.83
CA GLY A 230 10.95 37.31 5.87
C GLY A 230 11.15 38.34 4.75
N GLY A 231 10.06 38.91 4.22
CA GLY A 231 10.12 39.99 3.23
C GLY A 231 10.75 41.28 3.77
N ARG A 232 10.44 41.64 5.02
CA ARG A 232 10.99 42.83 5.70
C ARG A 232 12.49 42.65 6.00
N LEU A 233 12.91 41.45 6.38
CA LEU A 233 14.34 41.08 6.52
C LEU A 233 15.10 41.16 5.20
N ALA A 234 14.51 40.65 4.11
CA ALA A 234 15.14 40.71 2.78
C ALA A 234 15.31 42.16 2.28
N GLN A 235 14.38 43.06 2.61
CA GLN A 235 14.48 44.48 2.31
C GLN A 235 15.54 45.18 3.19
N SER A 236 15.66 44.81 4.46
CA SER A 236 16.69 45.34 5.36
C SER A 236 18.11 44.92 4.98
N LEU A 237 18.29 43.75 4.37
CA LEU A 237 19.59 43.30 3.86
C LEU A 237 19.94 43.88 2.47
N ARG A 238 18.95 44.45 1.76
CA ARG A 238 19.10 45.01 0.41
C ARG A 238 19.18 46.55 0.44
N GLY A 239 19.75 47.13 1.50
CA GLY A 239 19.61 48.55 1.81
C GLY A 239 20.83 49.26 2.38
N THR A 240 22.04 48.98 1.93
CA THR A 240 23.18 49.94 2.00
C THR A 240 24.11 49.77 0.80
N SER A 241 23.73 50.34 -0.34
CA SER A 241 24.71 50.81 -1.31
C SER A 241 24.43 52.28 -1.54
N LYS A 242 25.22 53.15 -0.91
CA LYS A 242 25.22 54.58 -1.19
C LYS A 242 26.60 54.91 -1.75
N GLU A 243 26.63 55.02 -3.08
CA GLU A 243 27.67 55.72 -3.83
C GLU A 243 27.81 57.15 -3.28
N ALA A 244 29.05 57.61 -3.18
CA ALA A 244 29.46 58.87 -2.59
C ALA A 244 28.95 60.10 -3.36
N ALA A 245 28.57 61.16 -2.63
CA ALA A 245 29.04 62.53 -2.86
C ALA A 245 28.50 63.52 -1.80
N SER A 246 29.44 64.33 -1.28
CA SER A 246 29.33 65.66 -0.66
C SER A 246 28.60 65.87 0.68
N ASP A 247 29.42 66.18 1.69
CA ASP A 247 29.20 66.97 2.92
C ASP A 247 28.82 68.46 2.63
N PRO A 248 28.50 69.35 3.61
CA PRO A 248 28.52 69.18 5.09
C PRO A 248 27.27 69.73 5.84
N SER A 249 27.30 69.56 7.17
CA SER A 249 26.79 70.48 8.24
C SER A 249 25.53 70.06 9.02
N ASP A 250 25.69 70.17 10.34
CA ASP A 250 24.71 70.37 11.41
C ASP A 250 23.94 69.17 12.00
N SER A 251 24.43 68.73 13.17
CA SER A 251 23.64 68.18 14.29
C SER A 251 22.95 69.33 15.06
N PRO A 252 21.82 69.16 15.80
CA PRO A 252 21.63 68.07 16.78
C PRO A 252 20.20 67.50 16.99
N ASN A 253 20.19 66.25 17.46
CA ASN A 253 19.28 65.62 18.44
C ASN A 253 17.75 65.59 18.21
N LEU A 254 17.24 64.40 17.86
CA LEU A 254 16.22 63.68 18.66
C LEU A 254 16.40 62.15 18.45
N PRO A 255 16.07 61.30 19.44
CA PRO A 255 16.56 59.93 19.54
C PRO A 255 15.85 58.98 18.58
N THR A 256 16.63 58.25 17.79
CA THR A 256 16.17 57.05 17.09
C THR A 256 15.89 55.93 18.10
N PRO A 257 14.78 55.19 17.97
CA PRO A 257 14.56 54.00 18.77
C PRO A 257 15.58 52.94 18.35
N GLY A 258 16.41 52.54 19.32
CA GLY A 258 17.45 51.54 19.14
C GLY A 258 16.91 50.26 18.51
N SER A 259 17.69 49.73 17.59
CA SER A 259 17.46 48.46 16.90
C SER A 259 17.16 47.36 17.91
N TRP A 260 16.14 46.54 17.62
CA TRP A 260 15.76 45.36 18.42
C TRP A 260 16.95 44.45 18.77
N TRP A 261 18.01 44.46 17.97
CA TRP A 261 19.25 43.74 18.26
C TRP A 261 20.01 44.26 19.47
N GLU A 262 20.04 45.56 19.70
CA GLU A 262 20.60 46.13 20.94
C GLU A 262 19.75 45.66 22.12
N GLN A 263 18.42 45.75 22.02
CA GLN A 263 17.51 45.27 23.07
C GLN A 263 17.70 43.79 23.40
N LEU A 264 17.96 42.94 22.40
CA LEU A 264 18.25 41.52 22.62
C LEU A 264 19.60 41.29 23.29
N THR A 265 20.58 42.14 22.99
CA THR A 265 21.93 42.07 23.57
C THR A 265 21.97 42.61 25.00
N GLN A 266 21.11 43.59 25.34
CA GLN A 266 20.90 44.01 26.72
C GLN A 266 20.09 42.97 27.50
N ALA A 267 19.06 42.35 26.91
CA ALA A 267 18.27 41.31 27.57
C ALA A 267 19.09 40.05 27.89
N SER A 268 20.08 39.69 27.05
CA SER A 268 20.96 38.55 27.31
C SER A 268 22.01 38.81 28.40
N ARG A 269 22.36 40.08 28.66
CA ARG A 269 23.26 40.44 29.79
C ARG A 269 22.63 40.28 31.17
N VAL A 270 21.29 40.24 31.26
CA VAL A 270 20.57 40.07 32.54
C VAL A 270 20.66 38.63 33.08
N TYR A 271 21.07 37.66 32.27
CA TYR A 271 21.21 36.25 32.68
C TYR A 271 22.64 35.80 33.03
N ALA A 272 23.64 36.70 32.98
CA ALA A 272 25.05 36.34 33.20
C ALA A 272 25.67 36.93 34.48
N SER A 273 24.88 37.42 35.44
CA SER A 273 25.41 37.93 36.71
C SER A 273 24.56 37.52 37.92
N GLY A 274 25.18 36.79 38.85
CA GLY A 274 24.67 36.42 40.17
C GLY A 274 24.05 35.02 40.21
N GLY A 275 24.40 34.09 41.10
CA GLY A 275 25.28 34.08 42.27
C GLY A 275 25.23 32.65 42.83
N THR A 276 26.30 32.22 43.48
CA THR A 276 26.46 30.92 44.13
C THR A 276 25.36 30.61 45.15
N GLU A 277 24.58 29.55 44.94
CA GLU A 277 24.06 28.68 46.02
C GLU A 277 23.54 27.37 45.41
N GLY A 278 23.96 26.25 46.01
CA GLY A 278 23.90 24.93 45.40
C GLY A 278 22.62 24.15 45.68
N PHE A 279 22.25 23.28 44.73
CA PHE A 279 21.42 22.10 44.97
C PHE A 279 21.86 20.96 44.03
N PRO A 280 21.84 19.69 44.49
CA PRO A 280 22.58 18.61 43.82
C PRO A 280 21.85 18.09 42.58
N LEU A 281 22.59 17.94 41.48
CA LEU A 281 22.15 17.28 40.26
C LEU A 281 22.15 15.76 40.45
N SER A 282 20.97 15.14 40.41
CA SER A 282 20.85 13.70 40.20
C SER A 282 21.26 13.35 38.76
N ARG A 283 22.47 12.81 38.61
CA ARG A 283 23.00 12.24 37.38
C ARG A 283 22.21 10.98 37.02
N TRP A 284 21.43 11.02 35.95
CA TRP A 284 20.79 9.83 35.39
C TRP A 284 21.85 9.02 34.65
N ALA A 285 22.19 7.85 35.17
CA ALA A 285 23.09 6.89 34.53
C ALA A 285 22.28 5.78 33.84
N PRO A 286 22.76 5.19 32.72
CA PRO A 286 22.11 4.07 32.06
C PRO A 286 22.38 2.77 32.82
N GLY A 287 21.33 2.07 33.23
CA GLY A 287 21.43 0.79 33.91
C GLY A 287 21.82 -0.35 32.97
N ARG A 288 23.04 -0.89 33.16
CA ARG A 288 23.40 -2.29 32.91
C ARG A 288 24.05 -2.82 34.17
N HIS A 289 23.64 -4.01 34.61
CA HIS A 289 24.33 -5.07 35.37
C HIS A 289 23.22 -5.96 35.97
N GLY A 290 23.34 -7.27 36.09
CA GLY A 290 24.48 -8.14 35.88
C GLY A 290 24.10 -9.52 36.41
N THR A 291 24.61 -10.54 35.75
CA THR A 291 24.79 -11.92 36.21
C THR A 291 25.47 -11.96 37.59
N ALA A 292 24.92 -12.77 38.51
CA ALA A 292 25.65 -13.27 39.66
C ALA A 292 25.62 -14.80 39.61
N ALA A 293 26.80 -15.39 39.46
CA ALA A 293 27.08 -16.80 39.68
C ALA A 293 27.24 -17.05 41.18
N GLN A 294 26.77 -18.20 41.67
CA GLN A 294 27.32 -18.80 42.87
C GLN A 294 27.37 -20.33 42.68
N GLU A 295 28.53 -20.86 43.01
CA GLU A 295 29.08 -22.18 42.70
C GLU A 295 29.11 -23.03 43.98
N GLY A 296 29.10 -24.36 43.81
CA GLY A 296 29.41 -25.39 44.83
C GLY A 296 28.19 -26.17 45.32
N ALA A 297 28.19 -27.49 45.55
CA ALA A 297 29.07 -28.63 45.25
C ALA A 297 28.41 -29.87 45.91
N GLN A 298 28.44 -31.02 45.22
CA GLN A 298 28.70 -32.38 45.73
C GLN A 298 27.62 -33.26 46.41
N GLU A 299 27.38 -34.41 45.73
CA GLU A 299 27.15 -35.82 46.14
C GLU A 299 26.35 -36.27 47.40
N ARG A 300 25.30 -37.06 47.11
CA ARG A 300 24.92 -38.44 47.57
C ARG A 300 24.79 -38.77 49.07
N PRO A 301 23.99 -39.80 49.48
CA PRO A 301 23.85 -41.15 48.91
C PRO A 301 22.62 -41.39 48.02
#